data_AF-A0A7W1Z478-F1
#
_entry.id   AF-A0A7W1Z478-F1
#
_cell.length_a   1.000
_cell.length_b   1.000
_cell.length_c   1.000
_cell.angle_alpha   90.00
_cell.angle_beta   90.00
_cell.angle_gamma   90.00
#
_symmetry.space_group_name_H-M   'P 1'
#
loop_
_entity.id
_entity.type
_entity.pdbx_description
1 polymer ?
#
loop_
_entity_poly.entity_id
_entity_poly.type
_entity_poly.pdbx_seq_one_letter_code
_entity_poly.pdbx_strand_id
1 'polypeptide(L)'
;MSLFSSQPGRHLVDGTVRVFLAGLLFPFTGIITAAFLTRRLGPEGYGLLVLSATLVVWIELGINSFFARATIKFVAEAKDWRPIGVTVSRLHFLVGVGGALVLVLLAFPLAEALHEPALA
;
A
#
# COMPACT_ATOMS: atom_id res chain seq x y z
N MET A 1 -3.96 42.20 -22.62
CA MET A 1 -2.98 42.28 -21.51
C MET A 1 -3.67 41.77 -20.25
N SER A 2 -3.53 40.47 -19.95
CA SER A 2 -3.98 39.88 -18.68
C SER A 2 -3.07 38.70 -18.34
N LEU A 3 -2.09 38.97 -17.49
CA LEU A 3 -1.16 38.01 -16.92
C LEU A 3 -1.91 37.19 -15.87
N PHE A 4 -2.48 36.04 -16.26
CA PHE A 4 -2.80 34.99 -15.30
C PHE A 4 -1.49 34.32 -14.90
N SER A 5 -0.82 34.91 -13.92
CA SER A 5 0.29 34.30 -13.20
C SER A 5 -0.25 33.17 -12.30
N SER A 6 -0.56 32.03 -12.90
CA SER A 6 -0.79 30.78 -12.18
C SER A 6 0.53 30.36 -11.52
N GLN A 7 0.76 30.81 -10.29
CA GLN A 7 2.00 30.53 -9.57
C GLN A 7 2.12 29.03 -9.26
N PRO A 8 3.13 28.32 -9.83
CA PRO A 8 3.30 26.88 -9.68
C PRO A 8 3.40 26.43 -8.21
N GLY A 9 3.96 27.29 -7.34
CA GLY A 9 4.15 27.00 -5.93
C GLY A 9 2.85 26.77 -5.14
N ARG A 10 1.75 27.47 -5.49
CA ARG A 10 0.48 27.34 -4.75
C ARG A 10 -0.21 26.00 -5.02
N HIS A 11 -0.07 25.47 -6.24
CA HIS A 11 -0.61 24.15 -6.62
C HIS A 11 0.20 23.00 -6.02
N LEU A 12 1.52 23.17 -5.88
CA LEU A 12 2.40 22.18 -5.25
C LEU A 12 2.13 22.05 -3.74
N VAL A 13 1.91 23.17 -3.06
CA VAL A 13 1.55 23.18 -1.63
C VAL A 13 0.17 22.57 -1.41
N ASP A 14 -0.83 22.95 -2.20
CA ASP A 14 -2.19 22.40 -2.10
C ASP A 14 -2.21 20.88 -2.34
N GLY A 15 -1.50 20.41 -3.37
CA GLY A 15 -1.34 18.98 -3.64
C GLY A 15 -0.68 18.21 -2.50
N THR A 16 0.41 18.75 -1.94
CA THR A 16 1.14 18.12 -0.84
C THR A 16 0.29 18.04 0.43
N VAL A 17 -0.40 19.12 0.80
CA VAL A 17 -1.30 19.17 1.97
C VAL A 17 -2.42 18.15 1.80
N ARG A 18 -3.01 18.03 0.61
CA ARG A 18 -4.08 17.07 0.35
C ARG A 18 -3.62 15.62 0.45
N VAL A 19 -2.45 15.29 -0.10
CA VAL A 19 -1.85 13.95 0.03
C VAL A 19 -1.50 13.64 1.48
N PHE A 20 -0.98 14.62 2.22
CA PHE A 20 -0.66 14.46 3.64
C PHE A 20 -1.92 14.20 4.49
N LEU A 21 -2.98 14.99 4.28
CA LEU A 21 -4.26 14.80 4.96
C LEU A 21 -4.90 13.45 4.63
N ALA A 22 -4.83 13.01 3.37
CA ALA A 22 -5.26 11.68 2.98
C ALA A 22 -4.42 10.59 3.67
N GLY A 23 -3.10 10.81 3.77
CA GLY A 23 -2.17 9.90 4.43
C GLY A 23 -2.41 9.76 5.93
N LEU A 24 -2.90 10.80 6.60
CA LEU A 24 -3.23 10.76 8.03
C LEU A 24 -4.34 9.75 8.36
N LEU A 25 -5.22 9.40 7.42
CA LEU A 25 -6.25 8.39 7.66
C LEU A 25 -5.66 7.02 8.00
N PHE A 26 -4.49 6.68 7.45
CA PHE A 26 -3.85 5.39 7.68
C PHE A 26 -3.41 5.17 9.15
N PRO A 27 -2.62 6.04 9.80
CA PRO A 27 -2.25 5.83 11.21
C PRO A 27 -3.47 5.85 12.15
N PHE A 28 -4.47 6.69 11.90
CA PHE A 28 -5.68 6.73 12.73
C PHE A 28 -6.48 5.42 12.63
N THR A 29 -6.70 4.92 11.42
CA THR A 29 -7.38 3.63 11.22
C THR A 29 -6.55 2.48 11.77
N GLY A 30 -5.22 2.53 11.64
CA GLY A 30 -4.29 1.56 12.21
C GLY A 30 -4.36 1.47 13.73
N ILE A 31 -4.35 2.60 14.45
CA ILE A 31 -4.44 2.64 15.91
C ILE A 31 -5.77 2.08 16.40
N ILE A 32 -6.88 2.46 15.77
CA ILE A 32 -8.22 1.97 16.14
C ILE A 32 -8.30 0.46 15.90
N THR A 33 -7.80 -0.01 14.76
CA THR A 33 -7.78 -1.44 14.40
C THR A 33 -6.92 -2.23 15.37
N ALA A 34 -5.73 -1.74 15.70
CA ALA A 34 -4.84 -2.36 16.67
C ALA A 34 -5.49 -2.44 18.06
N ALA A 35 -6.07 -1.34 18.55
CA ALA A 35 -6.75 -1.34 19.85
C ALA A 35 -7.91 -2.35 19.92
N PHE A 36 -8.70 -2.45 18.84
CA PHE A 36 -9.80 -3.41 18.75
C PHE A 36 -9.29 -4.86 18.71
N LEU A 37 -8.30 -5.15 17.86
CA LEU A 37 -7.77 -6.49 17.65
C LEU A 37 -6.97 -6.99 18.85
N THR A 38 -6.14 -6.15 19.48
CA THR A 38 -5.41 -6.51 20.70
C THR A 38 -6.38 -6.94 21.82
N ARG A 39 -7.53 -6.27 21.95
CA ARG A 39 -8.54 -6.62 22.96
C ARG A 39 -9.30 -7.91 22.62
N ARG A 40 -9.44 -8.26 21.34
CA ARG A 40 -10.21 -9.44 20.88
C ARG A 40 -9.35 -10.70 20.76
N LEU A 41 -8.12 -10.57 20.31
CA LEU A 41 -7.21 -11.68 20.00
C LEU A 41 -6.27 -12.02 21.17
N GLY A 42 -6.15 -11.12 22.15
CA GLY A 42 -5.16 -11.24 23.22
C GLY A 42 -3.72 -11.10 22.70
N PRO A 43 -2.72 -11.27 23.57
CA PRO A 43 -1.31 -11.09 23.21
C PRO A 43 -0.82 -12.06 22.14
N GLU A 44 -1.17 -13.35 22.25
CA GLU A 44 -0.72 -14.40 21.32
C GLU A 44 -1.33 -14.22 19.93
N GLY A 45 -2.66 -14.10 19.84
CA GLY A 45 -3.33 -13.93 18.55
C GLY A 45 -3.00 -12.61 17.85
N TYR A 46 -2.75 -11.54 18.61
CA TYR A 46 -2.26 -10.29 18.05
C TYR A 46 -0.81 -10.40 17.57
N GLY A 47 0.05 -11.13 18.28
CA GLY A 47 1.43 -11.39 17.86
C GLY A 47 1.50 -12.10 16.50
N LEU A 48 0.71 -13.17 16.33
CA LEU A 48 0.59 -13.89 15.06
C LEU A 48 0.06 -12.99 13.94
N LEU A 49 -0.97 -12.20 14.22
CA LEU A 49 -1.51 -11.24 13.26
C LEU A 49 -0.44 -10.24 12.81
N VAL A 50 0.30 -9.65 13.73
CA VAL A 50 1.34 -8.65 13.42
C VAL A 50 2.46 -9.30 12.60
N LEU A 51 2.86 -10.52 12.92
CA LEU A 51 3.85 -11.28 12.16
C LEU A 51 3.40 -11.50 10.71
N SER A 52 2.18 -12.03 10.52
CA SER A 52 1.58 -12.22 9.19
C SER A 52 1.41 -10.91 8.42
N ALA A 53 0.87 -9.89 9.08
CA ALA A 53 0.64 -8.58 8.47
C ALA A 53 1.96 -7.93 8.05
N THR A 54 3.04 -8.12 8.82
CA THR A 54 4.37 -7.60 8.46
C THR A 54 4.87 -8.23 7.16
N LEU A 55 4.74 -9.54 6.99
CA LEU A 55 5.13 -10.22 5.74
C LEU A 55 4.33 -9.69 4.53
N VAL A 56 3.02 -9.53 4.69
CA VAL A 56 2.14 -8.98 3.65
C VAL A 56 2.55 -7.55 3.31
N VAL A 57 2.74 -6.70 4.31
CA VAL A 57 3.13 -5.28 4.14
C VAL A 57 4.47 -5.16 3.42
N TRP A 58 5.45 -6.02 3.72
CA TRP A 58 6.73 -6.02 3.01
C TRP A 58 6.57 -6.28 1.51
N ILE A 59 5.71 -7.22 1.14
CA ILE A 59 5.42 -7.54 -0.27
C ILE A 59 4.65 -6.38 -0.92
N GLU A 60 3.64 -5.85 -0.25
CA GLU A 60 2.85 -4.73 -0.73
C GLU A 60 3.73 -3.49 -0.98
N LEU A 61 4.62 -3.16 -0.04
CA LEU A 61 5.58 -2.07 -0.18
C LEU A 61 6.55 -2.30 -1.33
N GLY A 62 7.02 -3.53 -1.54
CA GLY A 62 7.88 -3.89 -2.68
C GLY A 62 7.18 -3.67 -4.02
N ILE A 63 5.95 -4.17 -4.14
CA ILE A 63 5.12 -3.99 -5.34
C ILE A 63 4.87 -2.50 -5.59
N ASN A 64 4.37 -1.77 -4.59
CA ASN A 64 4.04 -0.35 -4.73
C ASN A 64 5.28 0.50 -5.08
N SER A 65 6.44 0.20 -4.49
CA SER A 65 7.69 0.91 -4.79
C SER A 65 8.12 0.78 -6.25
N PHE A 66 7.90 -0.40 -6.85
CA PHE A 66 8.23 -0.65 -8.25
C PHE A 66 7.33 0.16 -9.19
N PHE A 67 6.04 0.18 -8.91
CA PHE A 67 5.06 0.82 -9.78
C PHE A 67 4.91 2.33 -9.56
N ALA A 68 5.18 2.86 -8.36
CA ALA A 68 4.97 4.26 -8.04
C ALA A 68 5.69 5.20 -9.02
N ARG A 69 6.99 4.95 -9.27
CA ARG A 69 7.80 5.80 -10.16
C ARG A 69 7.35 5.71 -11.62
N ALA A 70 7.07 4.49 -12.09
CA ALA A 70 6.61 4.27 -13.46
C ALA A 70 5.26 4.95 -13.70
N THR A 71 4.32 4.79 -12.78
CA THR A 71 2.98 5.38 -12.86
C THR A 71 3.05 6.90 -12.90
N ILE A 72 3.81 7.52 -11.99
CA ILE A 72 3.97 8.98 -11.97
C ILE A 72 4.51 9.48 -13.31
N LYS A 73 5.54 8.82 -13.85
CA LYS A 73 6.13 9.22 -15.13
C LYS A 73 5.16 9.12 -16.30
N PHE A 74 4.54 7.95 -16.50
CA PHE A 74 3.66 7.71 -17.64
C PHE A 74 2.37 8.53 -17.57
N VAL A 75 1.83 8.76 -16.36
CA VAL A 75 0.65 9.62 -16.17
C VAL A 75 1.00 11.09 -16.40
N ALA A 76 2.19 11.55 -16.00
CA ALA A 76 2.61 12.94 -16.19
C ALA A 76 2.87 13.30 -17.67
N GLU A 77 3.35 12.35 -18.48
CA GLU A 77 3.66 12.58 -19.90
C GLU A 77 2.43 12.42 -20.82
N ALA A 78 1.36 11.79 -20.33
CA ALA A 78 0.20 11.49 -21.15
C ALA A 78 -0.83 12.63 -21.20
N LYS A 79 -1.38 12.88 -22.40
CA LYS A 79 -2.54 13.78 -22.56
C LYS A 79 -3.80 13.19 -21.92
N ASP A 80 -3.98 11.87 -22.01
CA ASP A 80 -5.08 11.13 -21.41
C ASP A 80 -4.57 10.12 -20.37
N TRP A 81 -4.82 10.39 -19.09
CA TRP A 81 -4.37 9.54 -17.98
C TRP A 81 -5.19 8.25 -17.81
N ARG A 82 -6.46 8.25 -18.26
CA ARG A 82 -7.41 7.14 -18.05
C ARG A 82 -6.93 5.77 -18.57
N PRO A 83 -6.48 5.62 -19.83
CA PRO A 83 -6.05 4.31 -20.34
C PRO A 83 -4.79 3.79 -19.64
N ILE A 84 -3.89 4.69 -19.25
CA ILE A 84 -2.67 4.34 -18.49
C ILE A 84 -3.05 3.91 -17.09
N GLY A 85 -3.95 4.65 -16.42
CA GLY A 85 -4.46 4.30 -15.10
C GLY A 85 -5.09 2.91 -15.07
N VAL A 86 -5.96 2.58 -16.04
CA VAL A 86 -6.57 1.24 -16.14
C VAL A 86 -5.51 0.14 -16.31
N THR A 87 -4.51 0.37 -17.16
CA THR A 87 -3.45 -0.60 -17.41
C THR A 87 -2.59 -0.81 -16.15
N VAL A 88 -2.19 0.28 -15.49
CA VAL A 88 -1.42 0.24 -14.25
C VAL A 88 -2.20 -0.47 -13.14
N SER A 89 -3.49 -0.18 -12.99
CA SER A 89 -4.35 -0.84 -12.00
C SER A 89 -4.50 -2.33 -12.30
N ARG A 90 -4.67 -2.72 -13.57
CA ARG A 90 -4.76 -4.14 -13.96
C ARG A 90 -3.46 -4.88 -13.68
N LEU A 91 -2.31 -4.27 -13.97
CA LEU A 91 -1.00 -4.86 -13.68
C LEU A 91 -0.76 -4.97 -12.17
N HIS A 92 -1.07 -3.94 -11.39
CA HIS A 92 -1.01 -4.02 -9.93
C HIS A 92 -1.87 -5.14 -9.39
N PHE A 93 -3.10 -5.28 -9.91
CA PHE A 93 -3.99 -6.35 -9.48
C PHE A 93 -3.40 -7.72 -9.79
N LEU A 94 -2.87 -7.93 -11.00
CA LEU A 94 -2.23 -9.19 -11.37
C LEU A 94 -1.00 -9.51 -10.52
N VAL A 95 -0.13 -8.52 -10.29
CA VAL A 95 1.07 -8.69 -9.46
C VAL A 95 0.68 -8.90 -8.00
N GLY A 96 -0.34 -8.20 -7.50
CA GLY A 96 -0.86 -8.39 -6.14
C GLY A 96 -1.46 -9.77 -5.93
N VAL A 97 -2.27 -10.26 -6.88
CA VAL A 97 -2.78 -11.64 -6.87
C VAL A 97 -1.63 -12.64 -6.93
N GLY A 98 -0.62 -12.39 -7.77
CA GLY A 98 0.59 -13.19 -7.83
C GLY A 98 1.34 -13.24 -6.48
N GLY A 99 1.52 -12.09 -5.83
CA GLY A 99 2.14 -12.00 -4.51
C GLY A 99 1.35 -12.73 -3.43
N ALA A 100 0.01 -12.62 -3.44
CA ALA A 100 -0.85 -13.37 -2.53
C ALA A 100 -0.75 -14.89 -2.76
N LEU A 101 -0.74 -15.34 -4.02
CA LEU A 101 -0.56 -16.75 -4.34
C LEU A 101 0.81 -17.27 -3.88
N VAL A 102 1.87 -16.48 -4.09
CA VAL A 102 3.21 -16.83 -3.60
C VAL A 102 3.22 -16.96 -2.07
N LEU A 103 2.57 -16.05 -1.35
CA LEU A 103 2.43 -16.16 0.11
C LEU A 103 1.69 -17.43 0.54
N VAL A 104 0.58 -17.77 -0.14
CA VAL A 104 -0.19 -18.99 0.17
C VAL A 104 0.66 -20.24 -0.09
N LEU A 105 1.39 -20.29 -1.20
CA LEU A 105 2.28 -21.41 -1.52
C LEU A 105 3.45 -21.52 -0.52
N LEU A 106 3.90 -20.38 0.00
CA LEU A 106 4.97 -20.31 0.99
C LEU A 106 4.46 -20.34 2.44
N ALA A 107 3.15 -20.50 2.69
CA ALA A 107 2.61 -20.47 4.05
C ALA A 107 3.25 -21.55 4.94
N PHE A 108 3.28 -22.80 4.46
CA PHE A 108 3.94 -23.92 5.16
C PHE A 108 5.44 -23.69 5.42
N PRO A 109 6.29 -23.39 4.41
CA PRO A 109 7.72 -23.17 4.66
C PRO A 109 7.98 -21.93 5.52
N LEU A 110 7.13 -20.89 5.45
CA LEU A 110 7.23 -19.73 6.34
C LEU A 110 6.85 -20.09 7.78
N ALA A 111 5.81 -20.88 7.98
CA ALA A 111 5.40 -21.39 9.30
C ALA A 111 6.52 -22.23 9.95
N GLU A 112 7.17 -23.11 9.17
CA GLU A 112 8.33 -23.87 9.64
C GLU A 112 9.53 -22.97 9.95
N ALA A 113 9.89 -22.06 9.05
CA ALA A 113 11.04 -21.17 9.24
C ALA A 113 10.87 -20.23 10.45
N LEU A 114 9.64 -19.77 10.69
CA LEU A 114 9.30 -18.88 11.81
C LEU A 114 8.98 -19.65 13.10
N HIS A 115 8.97 -20.99 13.06
CA HIS A 115 8.61 -21.86 14.18
C HIS A 115 7.19 -21.60 14.73
N GLU A 116 6.28 -21.13 13.88
CA GLU A 116 4.91 -20.77 14.24
C GLU A 116 3.91 -21.56 13.38
N PRO A 117 3.45 -22.74 13.84
CA PRO A 117 2.59 -23.63 13.06
C PRO A 117 1.20 -23.05 12.79
N ALA A 118 0.79 -22.03 13.57
CA ALA A 118 -0.46 -21.31 13.38
C ALA A 118 -0.48 -20.44 12.11
N LEU A 119 0.64 -20.29 11.41
CA LEU A 119 0.75 -19.54 10.15
C LEU A 119 0.46 -20.39 8.90
N ALA A 120 0.42 -21.72 9.02
CA ALA A 120 0.22 -22.66 7.91
C ALA A 120 -1.26 -22.83 7.51
#